data_AF-F4KRR8-F1
#
_entry.id   AF-F4KRR8-F1
#
_cell.length_a   1.000
_cell.length_b   1.000
_cell.length_c   1.000
_cell.angle_alpha   90.00
_cell.angle_beta   90.00
_cell.angle_gamma   90.00
#
_symmetry.space_group_name_H-M   'P 1'
#
loop_
_entity.id
_entity.type
_entity.pdbx_description
1 polymer ?
#
loop_
_entity_poly.entity_id
_entity_poly.type
_entity_poly.pdbx_seq_one_letter_code
_entity_poly.pdbx_strand_id
1 'polypeptide(L)'
;MKKNTILSLCLFGLLPVLSFAQNESTPNRKKIAITPEQIQSSSNTSALEKTNRTVLIVKPIKIRFDDKVENFFTLALNWPKSAAGSNNLEFEYREKKRGKWSAWQKLPLDLHGEDESSVEATEMRQLDAKVRSIQIKMIHSSGNSLPAGVNINLFNPVLPQNQDGAMLQKDPASLGPLKPELRSCPCPLPGMVSRTTWGAPRPCASPGYATVTHLVVHHSAGVNTATNWAQVVLSIWDFHVNTREYCDVAYNYLIDPNGVLYEGRSGGNNVVGAHFCATNTGTMGVCLLGNFEEVQPTDAMLNKLADLLAWKSCNSNIDPLLKSVHARSNLDLNHVCGHRDGCSTLCPGENVYSKLAAVRTKVVSNIQACSFTVGTDDLNKQGYTLNIIPNPAQQTFRLELSNGGRIMQLELYNLMGQRVNGIQFDALNMQVQCGNVPRGTYVLRVVDEERKVSAKQIILQ
;
A
#
# COMPACT_ATOMS: atom_id res chain seq x y z
N MET A 1 31.06 3.45 -73.66
CA MET A 1 29.65 3.06 -73.46
C MET A 1 29.43 2.81 -71.97
N LYS A 2 28.60 3.65 -71.34
CA LYS A 2 28.52 3.84 -69.88
C LYS A 2 27.64 2.76 -69.22
N LYS A 3 28.07 2.28 -68.05
CA LYS A 3 27.33 1.38 -67.16
C LYS A 3 26.32 2.15 -66.31
N ASN A 4 25.18 1.50 -66.08
CA ASN A 4 24.02 1.93 -65.30
C ASN A 4 24.33 2.19 -63.82
N THR A 5 23.81 3.30 -63.31
CA THR A 5 23.53 3.50 -61.88
C THR A 5 22.06 3.90 -61.75
N ILE A 6 21.26 3.03 -61.15
CA ILE A 6 19.86 3.30 -60.81
C ILE A 6 19.87 4.06 -59.48
N LEU A 7 19.47 5.33 -59.50
CA LEU A 7 19.17 6.10 -58.29
C LEU A 7 17.64 6.08 -58.10
N SER A 8 17.18 5.36 -57.08
CA SER A 8 15.78 5.38 -56.65
C SER A 8 15.49 6.69 -55.94
N LEU A 9 14.69 7.56 -56.56
CA LEU A 9 14.20 8.80 -55.98
C LEU A 9 12.93 8.48 -55.16
N CYS A 10 13.08 8.18 -53.87
CA CYS A 10 11.92 8.11 -52.96
C CYS A 10 11.52 9.54 -52.57
N LEU A 11 10.46 10.02 -53.21
CA LEU A 11 9.77 11.26 -52.89
C LEU A 11 9.00 11.05 -51.56
N PHE A 12 9.63 11.34 -50.42
CA PHE A 12 8.93 11.41 -49.14
C PHE A 12 8.08 12.69 -49.12
N GLY A 13 6.81 12.55 -49.51
CA GLY A 13 5.77 13.52 -49.21
C GLY A 13 5.58 13.61 -47.70
N LEU A 14 5.99 14.73 -47.10
CA LEU A 14 5.59 15.15 -45.76
C LEU A 14 4.08 15.38 -45.73
N LEU A 15 3.32 14.33 -45.41
CA LEU A 15 1.95 14.48 -44.92
C LEU A 15 2.04 15.02 -43.48
N PRO A 16 1.43 16.17 -43.15
CA PRO A 16 1.33 16.59 -41.77
C PRO A 16 0.42 15.59 -41.06
N VAL A 17 0.99 14.86 -40.11
CA VAL A 17 0.22 14.09 -39.14
C VAL A 17 -0.56 15.12 -38.31
N LEU A 18 -1.82 15.33 -38.67
CA LEU A 18 -2.80 15.96 -37.81
C LEU A 18 -2.91 15.11 -36.55
N SER A 19 -2.14 15.48 -35.52
CA SER A 19 -2.26 14.94 -34.18
C SER A 19 -3.60 15.41 -33.60
N PHE A 20 -4.63 14.59 -33.81
CA PHE A 20 -5.83 14.67 -32.99
C PHE A 20 -5.43 14.29 -31.56
N ALA A 21 -5.73 15.17 -30.61
CA ALA A 21 -5.57 14.91 -29.19
C ALA A 21 -6.23 13.57 -28.82
N GLN A 22 -5.42 12.53 -28.60
CA GLN A 22 -5.93 11.26 -28.10
C GLN A 22 -6.22 11.44 -26.60
N ASN A 23 -7.50 11.68 -26.29
CA ASN A 23 -8.04 11.45 -24.95
C ASN A 23 -7.94 9.96 -24.65
N GLU A 24 -7.03 9.54 -23.77
CA GLU A 24 -7.13 8.24 -23.13
C GLU A 24 -8.35 8.26 -22.22
N SER A 25 -9.48 7.75 -22.71
CA SER A 25 -10.71 7.58 -21.95
C SER A 25 -11.05 6.11 -21.83
N THR A 26 -11.06 5.59 -20.61
CA THR A 26 -11.75 4.35 -20.27
C THR A 26 -13.14 4.72 -19.71
N PRO A 27 -14.11 3.79 -19.62
CA PRO A 27 -15.44 4.08 -19.08
C PRO A 27 -15.44 4.80 -17.72
N ASN A 28 -14.42 4.51 -16.92
CA ASN A 28 -14.20 4.99 -15.58
C ASN A 28 -13.08 6.04 -15.43
N ARG A 29 -12.37 6.43 -16.50
CA ARG A 29 -11.29 7.43 -16.44
C ARG A 29 -11.35 8.43 -17.59
N LYS A 30 -11.07 9.71 -17.28
CA LYS A 30 -10.93 10.76 -18.29
C LYS A 30 -9.66 11.56 -18.05
N LYS A 31 -8.82 11.64 -19.09
CA LYS A 31 -7.69 12.56 -19.17
C LYS A 31 -8.03 13.65 -20.18
N ILE A 32 -8.02 14.90 -19.74
CA ILE A 32 -8.40 16.07 -20.55
C ILE A 32 -7.21 17.02 -20.62
N ALA A 33 -6.60 17.14 -21.80
CA ALA A 33 -5.55 18.12 -22.03
C ALA A 33 -6.12 19.54 -22.01
N ILE A 34 -5.51 20.45 -21.24
CA ILE A 34 -5.86 21.87 -21.26
C ILE A 34 -5.18 22.51 -22.47
N THR A 35 -5.98 22.95 -23.43
CA THR A 35 -5.51 23.65 -24.64
C THR A 35 -5.94 25.12 -24.64
N PRO A 36 -5.34 26.01 -25.45
CA PRO A 36 -5.73 27.41 -25.52
C PRO A 36 -7.24 27.62 -25.78
N GLU A 37 -7.87 26.75 -26.57
CA GLU A 37 -9.30 26.82 -26.89
C GLU A 37 -10.19 26.53 -25.67
N GLN A 38 -9.65 25.87 -24.64
CA GLN A 38 -10.35 25.59 -23.40
C GLN A 38 -10.26 26.74 -22.40
N ILE A 39 -9.48 27.79 -22.67
CA ILE A 39 -9.39 28.96 -21.79
C ILE A 39 -10.63 29.83 -21.99
N GLN A 40 -11.35 30.09 -20.90
CA GLN A 40 -12.50 30.99 -20.87
C GLN A 40 -12.07 32.44 -20.73
N SER A 41 -11.09 32.71 -19.86
CA SER A 41 -10.59 34.07 -19.61
C SER A 41 -9.14 34.03 -19.11
N SER A 42 -8.40 35.08 -19.45
CA SER A 42 -7.03 35.34 -18.98
C SER A 42 -6.98 36.75 -18.37
N SER A 43 -6.32 36.91 -17.23
CA SER A 43 -6.13 38.19 -16.55
C SER A 43 -4.79 38.23 -15.82
N ASN A 44 -4.21 39.41 -15.66
CA ASN A 44 -3.01 39.61 -14.83
C ASN A 44 -3.39 40.18 -13.47
N THR A 45 -2.77 39.69 -12.40
CA THR A 45 -2.93 40.28 -11.06
C THR A 45 -2.28 41.67 -11.04
N SER A 46 -3.01 42.68 -10.58
CA SER A 46 -2.56 44.08 -10.58
C SER A 46 -1.37 44.34 -9.64
N ALA A 47 -0.60 45.39 -9.93
CA ALA A 47 0.66 45.83 -9.30
C ALA A 47 0.70 46.00 -7.76
N LEU A 48 -0.40 45.76 -7.04
CA LEU A 48 -0.48 45.83 -5.58
C LEU A 48 0.24 44.65 -4.87
N GLU A 49 0.43 43.51 -5.54
CA GLU A 49 1.09 42.32 -4.96
C GLU A 49 2.56 42.14 -5.37
N LYS A 50 3.16 43.08 -6.13
CA LYS A 50 4.56 42.99 -6.64
C LYS A 50 4.91 41.71 -7.41
N THR A 51 3.94 40.89 -7.81
CA THR A 51 4.14 39.71 -8.65
C THR A 51 3.23 39.77 -9.88
N ASN A 52 3.81 39.93 -11.07
CA ASN A 52 3.08 39.79 -12.35
C ASN A 52 2.69 38.33 -12.54
N ARG A 53 1.53 37.91 -12.01
CA ARG A 53 1.00 36.57 -12.18
C ARG A 53 -0.15 36.58 -13.18
N THR A 54 -0.16 35.60 -14.06
CA THR A 54 -1.24 35.37 -15.00
C THR A 54 -2.19 34.32 -14.43
N VAL A 55 -3.48 34.67 -14.45
CA VAL A 55 -4.60 33.82 -14.03
C VAL A 55 -5.34 33.36 -15.27
N LEU A 56 -5.39 32.04 -15.49
CA LEU A 56 -6.13 31.40 -16.56
C LEU A 56 -7.31 30.63 -15.97
N ILE A 57 -8.51 30.88 -16.47
CA ILE A 57 -9.72 30.15 -16.08
C ILE A 57 -10.12 29.23 -17.23
N VAL A 58 -10.16 27.93 -16.96
CA VAL A 58 -10.62 26.92 -17.93
C VAL A 58 -12.14 26.98 -18.07
N LYS A 59 -12.69 26.73 -19.26
CA LYS A 59 -14.13 26.60 -19.49
C LYS A 59 -14.73 25.52 -18.58
N PRO A 60 -16.00 25.64 -18.15
CA PRO A 60 -16.64 24.61 -17.34
C PRO A 60 -16.62 23.24 -18.00
N ILE A 61 -16.08 22.24 -17.28
CA ILE A 61 -16.02 20.85 -17.75
C ILE A 61 -17.19 20.11 -17.15
N LYS A 62 -18.06 19.57 -18.01
CA LYS A 62 -19.19 18.74 -17.58
C LYS A 62 -18.66 17.35 -17.18
N ILE A 63 -19.02 16.90 -15.99
CA ILE A 63 -18.67 15.57 -15.51
C ILE A 63 -19.67 14.57 -16.07
N ARG A 64 -19.17 13.60 -16.83
CA ARG A 64 -19.90 12.45 -17.35
C ARG A 64 -18.96 11.27 -17.29
N PHE A 65 -19.36 10.19 -16.64
CA PHE A 65 -18.74 8.88 -16.75
C PHE A 65 -19.73 7.95 -17.45
N ASP A 66 -19.22 6.93 -18.11
CA ASP A 66 -20.08 5.95 -18.78
C ASP A 66 -20.73 5.05 -17.71
N ASP A 67 -19.93 4.67 -16.71
CA ASP A 67 -20.42 4.02 -15.50
C ASP A 67 -21.04 5.01 -14.51
N LYS A 68 -22.01 4.51 -13.74
CA LYS A 68 -22.60 5.27 -12.64
C LYS A 68 -21.51 5.56 -11.59
N VAL A 69 -21.40 6.83 -11.19
CA VAL A 69 -20.62 7.21 -10.00
C VAL A 69 -21.47 6.91 -8.77
N GLU A 70 -21.03 5.97 -7.94
CA GLU A 70 -21.78 5.56 -6.75
C GLU A 70 -21.64 6.57 -5.60
N ASN A 71 -20.40 6.84 -5.20
CA ASN A 71 -20.09 7.61 -3.99
C ASN A 71 -19.32 8.89 -4.34
N PHE A 72 -18.20 8.74 -5.03
CA PHE A 72 -17.29 9.82 -5.39
C PHE A 72 -16.54 9.49 -6.68
N PHE A 73 -15.92 10.51 -7.27
CA PHE A 73 -14.86 10.38 -8.27
C PHE A 73 -13.70 11.28 -7.86
N THR A 74 -12.52 11.11 -8.44
CA THR A 74 -11.34 11.90 -8.08
C THR A 74 -10.98 12.92 -9.15
N LEU A 75 -10.32 13.98 -8.71
CA LEU A 75 -9.74 15.05 -9.52
C LEU A 75 -8.27 15.21 -9.13
N ALA A 76 -7.38 15.18 -10.11
CA ALA A 76 -6.00 15.59 -9.99
C ALA A 76 -5.50 16.19 -11.30
N LEU A 77 -4.53 17.10 -11.24
CA LEU A 77 -3.85 17.62 -12.43
C LEU A 77 -2.43 17.07 -12.49
N ASN A 78 -1.90 16.88 -13.70
CA ASN A 78 -0.48 16.61 -13.91
C ASN A 78 0.07 17.31 -15.15
N TRP A 79 1.37 17.54 -15.18
CA TRP A 79 2.10 18.15 -16.29
C TRP A 79 3.54 17.63 -16.34
N PRO A 80 4.21 17.64 -17.50
CA PRO A 80 5.60 17.21 -17.60
C PRO A 80 6.54 18.13 -16.79
N LYS A 81 7.48 17.55 -16.04
CA LYS A 81 8.53 18.30 -15.31
C LYS A 81 9.31 19.24 -16.24
N SER A 82 9.62 18.76 -17.44
CA SER A 82 10.38 19.47 -18.47
C SER A 82 9.59 20.51 -19.28
N ALA A 83 8.29 20.65 -19.05
CA ALA A 83 7.45 21.55 -19.84
C ALA A 83 7.82 23.04 -19.61
N ALA A 84 7.78 23.84 -20.67
CA ALA A 84 7.97 25.28 -20.54
C ALA A 84 6.85 25.91 -19.68
N GLY A 85 7.23 26.76 -18.73
CA GLY A 85 6.29 27.41 -17.81
C GLY A 85 5.76 26.51 -16.70
N SER A 86 6.36 25.34 -16.46
CA SER A 86 5.98 24.40 -15.39
C SER A 86 6.35 24.86 -13.98
N ASN A 87 7.13 25.93 -13.85
CA ASN A 87 7.58 26.47 -12.57
C ASN A 87 6.51 27.33 -11.90
N ASN A 88 6.34 27.19 -10.58
CA ASN A 88 5.45 28.01 -9.74
C ASN A 88 3.98 27.99 -10.20
N LEU A 89 3.51 26.84 -10.66
CA LEU A 89 2.09 26.64 -10.94
C LEU A 89 1.30 26.50 -9.65
N GLU A 90 0.20 27.24 -9.58
CA GLU A 90 -0.81 27.09 -8.53
C GLU A 90 -2.16 26.80 -9.17
N PHE A 91 -2.92 25.92 -8.52
CA PHE A 91 -4.21 25.49 -8.98
C PHE A 91 -5.29 25.75 -7.95
N GLU A 92 -6.43 26.22 -8.43
CA GLU A 92 -7.68 26.20 -7.70
C GLU A 92 -8.75 25.50 -8.52
N TYR A 93 -9.73 24.94 -7.85
CA TYR A 93 -10.89 24.35 -8.48
C TYR A 93 -12.18 24.82 -7.82
N ARG A 94 -13.28 24.72 -8.56
CA ARG A 94 -14.62 24.83 -8.00
C ARG A 94 -15.55 23.81 -8.63
N GLU A 95 -16.56 23.43 -7.89
CA GLU A 95 -17.52 22.40 -8.27
C GLU A 95 -18.91 23.00 -8.47
N LYS A 96 -19.66 22.44 -9.43
CA LYS A 96 -21.06 22.77 -9.66
C LYS A 96 -21.96 21.63 -9.19
N LYS A 97 -22.75 21.88 -8.15
CA LYS A 97 -23.77 20.98 -7.60
C LYS A 97 -25.13 21.66 -7.68
N ARG A 98 -26.16 20.95 -8.17
CA ARG A 98 -27.54 21.47 -8.27
C ARG A 98 -27.64 22.88 -8.89
N GLY A 99 -26.85 23.12 -9.95
CA GLY A 99 -26.85 24.40 -10.67
C GLY A 99 -26.01 25.52 -10.03
N LYS A 100 -25.49 25.36 -8.81
CA LYS A 100 -24.70 26.38 -8.09
C LYS A 100 -23.21 26.01 -8.07
N TRP A 101 -22.37 27.01 -8.27
CA TRP A 101 -20.92 26.90 -8.11
C TRP A 101 -20.51 27.08 -6.65
N SER A 102 -19.54 26.30 -6.18
CA SER A 102 -18.85 26.56 -4.92
C SER A 102 -17.94 27.80 -5.03
N ALA A 103 -17.42 28.25 -3.89
CA ALA A 103 -16.24 29.09 -3.86
C ALA A 103 -15.04 28.34 -4.48
N TRP A 104 -14.03 29.10 -4.92
CA TRP A 104 -12.75 28.53 -5.33
C TRP A 104 -12.04 27.91 -4.13
N GLN A 105 -11.47 26.73 -4.35
CA GLN A 105 -10.73 25.98 -3.35
C GLN A 105 -9.33 25.68 -3.91
N LYS A 106 -8.31 25.74 -3.06
CA LYS A 106 -6.96 25.36 -3.45
C LYS A 106 -6.89 23.89 -3.84
N LEU A 107 -6.12 23.61 -4.86
CA LEU A 107 -5.70 22.29 -5.28
C LEU A 107 -4.16 22.23 -5.12
N PRO A 108 -3.65 21.82 -3.95
CA PRO A 108 -2.23 21.87 -3.64
C PRO A 108 -1.37 21.03 -4.58
N LEU A 109 -0.10 21.37 -4.72
CA LEU A 109 0.87 20.55 -5.42
C LEU A 109 1.21 19.31 -4.59
N ASP A 110 1.33 18.16 -5.23
CA ASP A 110 1.88 16.96 -4.60
C ASP A 110 3.41 17.00 -4.65
N LEU A 111 4.01 17.35 -3.52
CA LEU A 111 5.46 17.47 -3.37
C LEU A 111 6.15 16.13 -3.07
N HIS A 112 5.42 15.01 -3.14
CA HIS A 112 5.92 13.67 -2.79
C HIS A 112 6.28 12.82 -4.03
N GLY A 113 6.51 13.46 -5.17
CA GLY A 113 6.87 12.78 -6.42
C GLY A 113 8.14 11.95 -6.31
N GLU A 114 8.17 10.84 -7.05
CA GLU A 114 9.44 10.13 -7.26
C GLU A 114 10.28 10.88 -8.29
N ASP A 115 11.60 10.81 -8.14
CA ASP A 115 12.55 11.39 -9.10
C ASP A 115 12.35 10.79 -10.50
N GLU A 116 12.00 9.50 -10.56
CA GLU A 116 11.77 8.75 -11.79
C GLU A 116 10.47 9.15 -12.52
N SER A 117 9.53 9.81 -11.84
CA SER A 117 8.31 10.32 -12.48
C SER A 117 8.66 11.44 -13.44
N SER A 118 8.15 11.37 -14.68
CA SER A 118 8.38 12.41 -15.69
C SER A 118 7.45 13.63 -15.49
N VAL A 119 6.52 13.52 -14.55
CA VAL A 119 5.44 14.48 -14.31
C VAL A 119 5.46 15.06 -12.90
N GLU A 120 5.02 16.30 -12.80
CA GLU A 120 4.51 16.88 -11.55
C GLU A 120 2.99 16.74 -11.50
N ALA A 121 2.44 16.80 -10.29
CA ALA A 121 1.01 16.69 -10.09
C ALA A 121 0.51 17.55 -8.94
N THR A 122 -0.81 17.76 -8.91
CA THR A 122 -1.49 18.19 -7.70
C THR A 122 -1.78 17.01 -6.79
N GLU A 123 -2.09 17.30 -5.53
CA GLU A 123 -2.78 16.34 -4.67
C GLU A 123 -4.11 15.90 -5.31
N MET A 124 -4.54 14.69 -4.97
CA MET A 124 -5.81 14.14 -5.41
C MET A 124 -6.96 14.65 -4.53
N ARG A 125 -8.05 15.09 -5.14
CA ARG A 125 -9.30 15.46 -4.43
C ARG A 125 -10.41 14.49 -4.75
N GLN A 126 -11.12 14.01 -3.73
CA GLN A 126 -12.36 13.26 -3.90
C GLN A 126 -13.54 14.23 -4.00
N LEU A 127 -14.35 14.09 -5.04
CA LEU A 127 -15.53 14.89 -5.33
C LEU A 127 -16.79 14.03 -5.24
N ASP A 128 -17.81 14.55 -4.56
CA ASP A 128 -19.11 13.88 -4.39
C ASP A 128 -19.77 13.55 -5.74
N ALA A 129 -20.40 12.38 -5.85
CA ALA A 129 -21.06 11.90 -7.07
C ALA A 129 -22.14 12.84 -7.66
N LYS A 130 -22.61 13.84 -6.91
CA LYS A 130 -23.58 14.86 -7.33
C LYS A 130 -22.94 16.04 -8.05
N VAL A 131 -21.61 16.14 -8.10
CA VAL A 131 -20.93 17.15 -8.93
C VAL A 131 -21.30 16.91 -10.39
N ARG A 132 -21.67 17.98 -11.10
CA ARG A 132 -22.07 17.93 -12.52
C ARG A 132 -21.12 18.70 -13.41
N SER A 133 -20.36 19.63 -12.86
CA SER A 133 -19.31 20.32 -13.59
C SER A 133 -18.20 20.74 -12.63
N ILE A 134 -16.99 20.84 -13.16
CA ILE A 134 -15.86 21.46 -12.47
C ILE A 134 -15.34 22.63 -13.29
N GLN A 135 -14.58 23.49 -12.62
CA GLN A 135 -13.80 24.51 -13.29
C GLN A 135 -12.44 24.61 -12.60
N ILE A 136 -11.40 24.79 -13.41
CA ILE A 136 -10.03 24.94 -12.94
C ILE A 136 -9.57 26.37 -13.18
N LYS A 137 -8.88 26.92 -12.19
CA LYS A 137 -8.12 28.16 -12.27
C LYS A 137 -6.65 27.83 -12.10
N MET A 138 -5.84 28.32 -13.00
CA MET A 138 -4.39 28.15 -13.00
C MET A 138 -3.74 29.52 -12.82
N ILE A 139 -2.78 29.61 -11.91
CA ILE A 139 -2.08 30.84 -11.55
C ILE A 139 -0.59 30.57 -11.72
N HIS A 140 0.11 31.40 -12.49
CA HIS A 140 1.52 31.18 -12.83
C HIS A 140 2.24 32.49 -13.14
N SER A 141 3.58 32.44 -13.14
CA SER A 141 4.43 33.65 -13.21
C SER A 141 5.08 33.89 -14.59
N SER A 142 4.90 33.00 -15.57
CA SER A 142 5.60 33.05 -16.86
C SER A 142 4.90 33.87 -17.95
N GLY A 143 4.20 34.94 -17.58
CA GLY A 143 3.42 35.76 -18.52
C GLY A 143 2.14 35.09 -19.03
N ASN A 144 1.58 35.58 -20.14
CA ASN A 144 0.23 35.21 -20.59
C ASN A 144 0.10 33.80 -21.24
N SER A 145 1.16 33.00 -21.31
CA SER A 145 1.18 31.75 -22.06
C SER A 145 0.73 30.55 -21.23
N LEU A 146 -0.24 29.77 -21.73
CA LEU A 146 -0.65 28.51 -21.11
C LEU A 146 0.56 27.55 -20.94
N PRO A 147 0.83 27.06 -19.72
CA PRO A 147 1.84 26.03 -19.49
C PRO A 147 1.56 24.78 -20.34
N ALA A 148 2.61 24.26 -20.98
CA ALA A 148 2.45 23.16 -21.91
C ALA A 148 2.12 21.85 -21.17
N GLY A 149 1.18 21.07 -21.72
CA GLY A 149 0.95 19.69 -21.32
C GLY A 149 0.22 19.48 -19.98
N VAL A 150 -0.48 20.50 -19.45
CA VAL A 150 -1.30 20.31 -18.25
C VAL A 150 -2.54 19.48 -18.59
N ASN A 151 -2.76 18.38 -17.86
CA ASN A 151 -3.92 17.52 -18.01
C ASN A 151 -4.75 17.48 -16.74
N ILE A 152 -6.07 17.41 -16.91
CA ILE A 152 -7.04 17.14 -15.86
C ILE A 152 -7.33 15.64 -15.88
N ASN A 153 -7.09 14.96 -14.76
CA ASN A 153 -7.35 13.55 -14.57
C ASN A 153 -8.59 13.38 -13.68
N LEU A 154 -9.59 12.68 -14.21
CA LEU A 154 -10.82 12.31 -13.51
C LEU A 154 -10.94 10.80 -13.47
N PHE A 155 -11.24 10.23 -12.30
CA PHE A 155 -11.37 8.79 -12.15
C PHE A 155 -12.56 8.41 -11.27
N ASN A 156 -13.42 7.53 -11.77
CA ASN A 156 -14.53 6.92 -11.06
C ASN A 156 -14.07 5.53 -10.55
N PRO A 157 -13.86 5.33 -9.25
CA PRO A 157 -13.42 4.04 -8.72
C PRO A 157 -14.57 3.03 -8.73
N VAL A 158 -14.77 2.39 -9.89
CA VAL A 158 -15.69 1.27 -10.06
C VAL A 158 -14.96 0.00 -9.66
N LEU A 159 -15.41 -0.66 -8.59
CA LEU A 159 -14.89 -1.98 -8.22
C LEU A 159 -15.42 -3.02 -9.22
N PRO A 160 -14.63 -4.06 -9.56
CA PRO A 160 -15.15 -5.19 -10.32
C PRO A 160 -16.38 -5.77 -9.63
N GLN A 161 -17.51 -5.85 -10.33
CA GLN A 161 -18.66 -6.61 -9.85
C GLN A 161 -18.36 -8.10 -10.05
N ASN A 162 -18.83 -8.96 -9.15
CA ASN A 162 -18.84 -10.40 -9.44
C ASN A 162 -19.86 -10.69 -10.58
N GLN A 163 -19.84 -11.91 -11.14
CA GLN A 163 -20.66 -12.27 -12.31
C GLN A 163 -22.18 -12.09 -12.11
N ASP A 164 -22.63 -11.95 -10.86
CA ASP A 164 -24.05 -11.77 -10.51
C ASP A 164 -24.44 -10.30 -10.27
N GLY A 165 -23.55 -9.34 -10.55
CA GLY A 165 -23.82 -7.91 -10.32
C GLY A 165 -23.93 -7.53 -8.84
N ALA A 166 -23.53 -8.41 -7.93
CA ALA A 166 -23.43 -8.09 -6.52
C ALA A 166 -22.11 -7.34 -6.27
N MET A 167 -22.20 -6.24 -5.50
CA MET A 167 -21.02 -5.59 -4.94
C MET A 167 -20.18 -6.65 -4.23
N LEU A 168 -18.87 -6.68 -4.51
CA LEU A 168 -17.91 -7.50 -3.75
C LEU A 168 -18.24 -7.38 -2.26
N GLN A 169 -18.33 -8.54 -1.60
CA GLN A 169 -18.98 -8.71 -0.30
C GLN A 169 -18.60 -7.60 0.70
N LYS A 170 -19.62 -7.03 1.36
CA LYS A 170 -19.56 -5.90 2.31
C LYS A 170 -18.63 -6.09 3.51
N ASP A 171 -18.05 -7.27 3.67
CA ASP A 171 -17.18 -7.60 4.79
C ASP A 171 -15.80 -8.07 4.29
N PRO A 172 -14.80 -7.18 4.31
CA PRO A 172 -13.45 -7.53 3.91
C PRO A 172 -12.79 -8.59 4.82
N ALA A 173 -13.35 -8.86 6.01
CA ALA A 173 -12.88 -9.93 6.90
C ALA A 173 -13.22 -11.34 6.40
N SER A 174 -14.17 -11.48 5.47
CA SER A 174 -14.58 -12.77 4.88
C SER A 174 -13.66 -13.26 3.74
N LEU A 175 -12.73 -12.40 3.28
CA LEU A 175 -11.93 -12.64 2.07
C LEU A 175 -10.48 -12.93 2.46
N GLY A 176 -10.33 -14.07 3.13
CA GLY A 176 -9.14 -14.90 3.36
C GLY A 176 -7.74 -14.24 3.45
N PRO A 177 -7.00 -14.39 4.57
CA PRO A 177 -5.60 -13.93 4.63
C PRO A 177 -4.71 -14.67 3.62
N LEU A 178 -3.72 -13.95 3.05
CA LEU A 178 -2.54 -14.61 2.44
C LEU A 178 -1.88 -15.50 3.50
N LYS A 179 -1.63 -16.77 3.16
CA LYS A 179 -0.92 -17.71 4.03
C LYS A 179 0.53 -17.20 4.23
N PRO A 180 0.98 -16.89 5.46
CA PRO A 180 2.32 -16.37 5.69
C PRO A 180 3.39 -17.38 5.25
N GLU A 181 4.46 -16.91 4.61
CA GLU A 181 5.72 -17.66 4.54
C GLU A 181 6.32 -17.77 5.95
N LEU A 182 6.62 -19.00 6.37
CA LEU A 182 7.26 -19.28 7.64
C LEU A 182 8.71 -18.77 7.65
N ARG A 183 9.02 -17.78 8.49
CA ARG A 183 10.36 -17.57 9.08
C ARG A 183 10.24 -17.08 10.53
N SER A 184 10.93 -17.80 11.43
CA SER A 184 11.33 -17.60 12.86
C SER A 184 10.57 -16.70 13.84
N CYS A 185 9.62 -15.88 13.41
CA CYS A 185 8.87 -14.94 14.22
C CYS A 185 7.51 -15.54 14.61
N PRO A 186 7.12 -15.53 15.89
CA PRO A 186 5.84 -16.07 16.32
C PRO A 186 4.64 -15.14 16.06
N CYS A 187 4.87 -13.88 15.68
CA CYS A 187 3.77 -12.98 15.28
C CYS A 187 3.26 -13.35 13.88
N PRO A 188 1.96 -13.63 13.69
CA PRO A 188 1.38 -13.83 12.37
C PRO A 188 1.22 -12.49 11.63
N LEU A 189 1.35 -12.51 10.30
CA LEU A 189 0.90 -11.39 9.47
C LEU A 189 -0.62 -11.23 9.67
N PRO A 190 -1.12 -10.02 10.01
CA PRO A 190 -2.55 -9.82 10.16
C PRO A 190 -3.31 -10.12 8.87
N GLY A 191 -4.54 -10.60 9.00
CA GLY A 191 -5.42 -10.78 7.85
C GLY A 191 -5.64 -9.45 7.11
N MET A 192 -5.66 -9.53 5.78
CA MET A 192 -5.72 -8.36 4.91
C MET A 192 -6.52 -8.65 3.64
N VAL A 193 -7.11 -7.59 3.10
CA VAL A 193 -7.78 -7.57 1.80
C VAL A 193 -6.73 -7.64 0.71
N SER A 194 -6.71 -8.74 -0.04
CA SER A 194 -5.77 -8.91 -1.15
C SER A 194 -6.01 -7.93 -2.29
N ARG A 195 -4.99 -7.74 -3.12
CA ARG A 195 -5.06 -6.95 -4.36
C ARG A 195 -6.22 -7.35 -5.27
N THR A 196 -6.42 -8.65 -5.48
CA THR A 196 -7.54 -9.15 -6.28
C THR A 196 -8.88 -8.78 -5.67
N THR A 197 -8.97 -8.80 -4.34
CA THR A 197 -10.20 -8.53 -3.61
C THR A 197 -10.61 -7.06 -3.65
N TRP A 198 -9.68 -6.11 -3.48
CA TRP A 198 -10.02 -4.69 -3.58
C TRP A 198 -10.04 -4.17 -5.04
N GLY A 199 -9.73 -5.02 -6.03
CA GLY A 199 -9.86 -4.70 -7.45
C GLY A 199 -8.62 -4.07 -8.08
N ALA A 200 -7.42 -4.41 -7.61
CA ALA A 200 -6.16 -3.93 -8.17
C ALA A 200 -6.01 -4.31 -9.66
N PRO A 201 -5.89 -3.33 -10.59
CA PRO A 201 -5.91 -3.65 -12.02
C PRO A 201 -4.66 -4.36 -12.54
N ARG A 202 -3.46 -3.94 -12.10
CA ARG A 202 -2.19 -4.56 -12.52
C ARG A 202 -1.08 -4.39 -11.47
N PRO A 203 -0.14 -5.33 -11.38
CA PRO A 203 1.07 -5.19 -10.56
C PRO A 203 2.15 -4.36 -11.29
N CYS A 204 3.18 -3.95 -10.55
CA CYS A 204 4.44 -3.47 -11.11
C CYS A 204 5.11 -4.60 -11.92
N ALA A 205 5.60 -4.31 -13.12
CA ALA A 205 6.23 -5.33 -13.98
C ALA A 205 7.55 -5.86 -13.40
N SER A 206 8.35 -4.97 -12.77
CA SER A 206 9.67 -5.29 -12.22
C SER A 206 9.83 -4.67 -10.84
N PRO A 207 9.27 -5.30 -9.78
CA PRO A 207 9.40 -4.79 -8.42
C PRO A 207 10.83 -4.95 -7.89
N GLY A 208 11.34 -3.93 -7.19
CA GLY A 208 12.58 -4.00 -6.42
C GLY A 208 12.35 -4.56 -5.02
N TYR A 209 13.38 -5.17 -4.44
CA TYR A 209 13.33 -5.74 -3.09
C TYR A 209 14.51 -5.27 -2.24
N ALA A 210 14.27 -4.98 -0.96
CA ALA A 210 15.31 -4.60 -0.01
C ALA A 210 14.94 -5.06 1.40
N THR A 211 15.95 -5.44 2.19
CA THR A 211 15.75 -5.71 3.62
C THR A 211 15.24 -4.45 4.30
N VAL A 212 14.05 -4.54 4.88
CA VAL A 212 13.45 -3.43 5.62
C VAL A 212 14.15 -3.26 6.96
N THR A 213 14.53 -2.02 7.26
CA THR A 213 15.12 -1.59 8.53
C THR A 213 14.25 -0.55 9.24
N HIS A 214 13.40 0.17 8.50
CA HIS A 214 12.54 1.23 9.02
C HIS A 214 11.08 1.06 8.55
N LEU A 215 10.13 1.35 9.44
CA LEU A 215 8.70 1.27 9.21
C LEU A 215 8.12 2.69 9.24
N VAL A 216 7.62 3.16 8.10
CA VAL A 216 7.19 4.55 7.92
C VAL A 216 5.66 4.60 7.94
N VAL A 217 5.10 5.36 8.88
CA VAL A 217 3.67 5.58 9.01
C VAL A 217 3.28 6.82 8.22
N HIS A 218 2.25 6.66 7.40
CA HIS A 218 1.64 7.68 6.55
C HIS A 218 0.18 7.89 6.89
N HIS A 219 -0.36 9.01 6.42
CA HIS A 219 -1.78 9.16 6.19
C HIS A 219 -2.05 9.40 4.70
N SER A 220 -3.29 9.22 4.26
CA SER A 220 -3.65 9.52 2.87
C SER A 220 -3.90 11.01 2.62
N ALA A 221 -4.02 11.82 3.68
CA ALA A 221 -4.52 13.20 3.63
C ALA A 221 -5.88 13.31 2.91
N GLY A 222 -6.63 12.20 2.89
CA GLY A 222 -7.85 12.04 2.11
C GLY A 222 -9.11 12.22 2.94
N VAL A 223 -10.19 11.59 2.49
CA VAL A 223 -11.48 11.63 3.20
C VAL A 223 -11.41 10.92 4.55
N ASN A 224 -12.10 11.48 5.54
CA ASN A 224 -12.26 10.90 6.87
C ASN A 224 -13.48 9.97 6.98
N THR A 225 -14.34 9.94 5.97
CA THR A 225 -15.53 9.09 5.91
C THR A 225 -15.70 8.55 4.50
N ALA A 226 -15.90 7.24 4.37
CA ALA A 226 -16.26 6.60 3.11
C ALA A 226 -17.26 5.47 3.37
N THR A 227 -18.17 5.26 2.42
CA THR A 227 -19.08 4.10 2.42
C THR A 227 -18.37 2.82 1.95
N ASN A 228 -17.26 2.96 1.24
CA ASN A 228 -16.45 1.84 0.76
C ASN A 228 -14.97 2.24 0.69
N TRP A 229 -14.17 1.73 1.63
CA TRP A 229 -12.73 2.01 1.69
C TRP A 229 -11.91 1.32 0.60
N ALA A 230 -12.38 0.21 0.01
CA ALA A 230 -11.71 -0.40 -1.14
C ALA A 230 -11.76 0.53 -2.38
N GLN A 231 -12.85 1.29 -2.58
CA GLN A 231 -12.91 2.33 -3.62
C GLN A 231 -11.89 3.46 -3.36
N VAL A 232 -11.65 3.79 -2.09
CA VAL A 232 -10.62 4.78 -1.70
C VAL A 232 -9.23 4.24 -2.05
N VAL A 233 -8.91 2.99 -1.69
CA VAL A 233 -7.65 2.34 -2.06
C VAL A 233 -7.45 2.31 -3.57
N LEU A 234 -8.47 1.92 -4.34
CA LEU A 234 -8.41 1.91 -5.80
C LEU A 234 -8.19 3.32 -6.39
N SER A 235 -8.78 4.35 -5.80
CA SER A 235 -8.57 5.73 -6.23
C SER A 235 -7.14 6.22 -5.99
N ILE A 236 -6.52 5.82 -4.86
CA ILE A 236 -5.12 6.10 -4.56
C ILE A 236 -4.20 5.35 -5.53
N TRP A 237 -4.55 4.12 -5.90
CA TRP A 237 -3.83 3.38 -6.94
C TRP A 237 -3.90 4.10 -8.29
N ASP A 238 -5.08 4.56 -8.74
CA ASP A 238 -5.20 5.28 -10.02
C ASP A 238 -4.38 6.57 -10.03
N PHE A 239 -4.43 7.33 -8.93
CA PHE A 239 -3.62 8.54 -8.80
C PHE A 239 -2.12 8.23 -8.92
N HIS A 240 -1.61 7.26 -8.17
CA HIS A 240 -0.21 6.89 -8.26
C HIS A 240 0.19 6.38 -9.65
N VAL A 241 -0.59 5.49 -10.25
CA VAL A 241 -0.19 4.82 -11.50
C VAL A 241 -0.46 5.69 -12.73
N ASN A 242 -1.65 6.27 -12.82
CA ASN A 242 -2.11 6.92 -14.04
C ASN A 242 -2.01 8.45 -13.99
N THR A 243 -1.75 9.05 -12.82
CA THR A 243 -1.46 10.49 -12.68
C THR A 243 0.00 10.76 -12.29
N ARG A 244 0.61 9.97 -11.41
CA ARG A 244 2.03 10.12 -10.99
C ARG A 244 3.01 9.22 -11.74
N GLU A 245 2.51 8.33 -12.60
CA GLU A 245 3.32 7.40 -13.40
C GLU A 245 4.15 6.39 -12.58
N TYR A 246 3.76 6.13 -11.34
CA TYR A 246 4.36 5.05 -10.55
C TYR A 246 3.98 3.71 -11.17
N CYS A 247 4.83 2.69 -10.98
CA CYS A 247 4.49 1.35 -11.50
C CYS A 247 3.34 0.67 -10.75
N ASP A 248 3.05 1.10 -9.51
CA ASP A 248 1.99 0.61 -8.64
C ASP A 248 1.71 1.63 -7.52
N VAL A 249 0.71 1.36 -6.67
CA VAL A 249 0.47 2.13 -5.44
C VAL A 249 1.76 2.27 -4.61
N ALA A 250 1.96 3.45 -4.03
CA ALA A 250 3.20 3.81 -3.35
C ALA A 250 3.47 3.02 -2.06
N TYR A 251 2.42 2.76 -1.28
CA TYR A 251 2.52 2.16 0.05
C TYR A 251 2.53 0.64 -0.03
N ASN A 252 3.25 -0.02 0.89
CA ASN A 252 3.22 -1.48 1.01
C ASN A 252 1.87 -1.96 1.55
N TYR A 253 1.29 -1.20 2.47
CA TYR A 253 0.01 -1.53 3.12
C TYR A 253 -0.83 -0.27 3.35
N LEU A 254 -2.14 -0.43 3.39
CA LEU A 254 -3.08 0.63 3.75
C LEU A 254 -4.05 0.14 4.83
N ILE A 255 -4.47 1.00 5.76
CA ILE A 255 -5.37 0.65 6.86
C ILE A 255 -6.52 1.65 6.92
N ASP A 256 -7.76 1.16 6.90
CA ASP A 256 -8.94 2.01 7.05
C ASP A 256 -9.30 2.31 8.52
N PRO A 257 -10.18 3.30 8.79
CA PRO A 257 -10.65 3.61 10.15
C PRO A 257 -11.38 2.47 10.87
N ASN A 258 -11.79 1.40 10.18
CA ASN A 258 -12.41 0.22 10.78
C ASN A 258 -11.37 -0.83 11.18
N GLY A 259 -10.07 -0.59 10.94
CA GLY A 259 -8.99 -1.54 11.21
C GLY A 259 -8.86 -2.64 10.15
N VAL A 260 -9.41 -2.43 8.95
CA VAL A 260 -9.22 -3.31 7.80
C VAL A 260 -7.87 -3.00 7.15
N LEU A 261 -7.04 -4.02 7.01
CA LEU A 261 -5.73 -3.95 6.34
C LEU A 261 -5.89 -4.31 4.87
N TYR A 262 -5.29 -3.53 3.98
CA TYR A 262 -5.28 -3.74 2.53
C TYR A 262 -3.85 -4.00 2.05
N GLU A 263 -3.71 -4.97 1.16
CA GLU A 263 -2.49 -5.17 0.38
C GLU A 263 -2.23 -3.96 -0.52
N GLY A 264 -1.13 -3.25 -0.32
CA GLY A 264 -0.69 -2.17 -1.17
C GLY A 264 0.15 -2.70 -2.34
N ARG A 265 1.39 -2.22 -2.46
CA ARG A 265 2.30 -2.53 -3.58
C ARG A 265 2.49 -4.04 -3.76
N SER A 266 2.31 -4.51 -5.00
CA SER A 266 2.51 -5.89 -5.40
C SER A 266 3.97 -6.32 -5.24
N GLY A 267 4.19 -7.52 -4.73
CA GLY A 267 5.53 -8.10 -4.52
C GLY A 267 5.69 -8.77 -3.15
N GLY A 268 4.77 -8.51 -2.22
CA GLY A 268 4.78 -9.13 -0.90
C GLY A 268 5.84 -8.53 0.03
N ASN A 269 6.41 -9.36 0.91
CA ASN A 269 7.35 -8.88 1.92
C ASN A 269 8.63 -8.30 1.27
N ASN A 270 9.18 -7.23 1.84
CA ASN A 270 10.40 -6.55 1.39
C ASN A 270 10.34 -5.90 0.00
N VAL A 271 9.16 -5.80 -0.63
CA VAL A 271 9.04 -4.99 -1.85
C VAL A 271 9.29 -3.51 -1.54
N VAL A 272 10.10 -2.85 -2.36
CA VAL A 272 10.41 -1.42 -2.21
C VAL A 272 9.20 -0.60 -2.64
N GLY A 273 8.77 0.35 -1.78
CA GLY A 273 7.67 1.28 -2.03
C GLY A 273 8.05 2.52 -2.87
N ALA A 274 7.12 3.47 -2.93
CA ALA A 274 7.27 4.78 -3.57
C ALA A 274 6.75 5.93 -2.69
N HIS A 275 7.05 5.88 -1.39
CA HIS A 275 6.37 6.65 -0.36
C HIS A 275 7.28 7.50 0.55
N PHE A 276 8.60 7.56 0.33
CA PHE A 276 9.53 8.21 1.26
C PHE A 276 10.53 9.12 0.54
N CYS A 277 10.02 10.05 -0.26
CA CYS A 277 10.79 11.10 -0.96
C CYS A 277 12.02 10.58 -1.71
N ALA A 278 11.83 9.60 -2.60
CA ALA A 278 12.91 8.92 -3.33
C ALA A 278 13.96 8.19 -2.46
N THR A 279 13.70 8.04 -1.16
CA THR A 279 14.52 7.27 -0.21
C THR A 279 13.83 5.98 0.26
N ASN A 280 13.09 5.32 -0.64
CA ASN A 280 12.24 4.17 -0.30
C ASN A 280 13.02 2.91 0.13
N THR A 281 14.22 2.70 -0.42
CA THR A 281 15.01 1.47 -0.19
C THR A 281 15.34 1.28 1.28
N GLY A 282 14.94 0.14 1.84
CA GLY A 282 15.12 -0.17 3.27
C GLY A 282 13.93 0.21 4.15
N THR A 283 12.83 0.70 3.57
CA THR A 283 11.62 1.07 4.30
C THR A 283 10.41 0.21 3.94
N MET A 284 9.46 0.11 4.87
CA MET A 284 8.09 -0.37 4.61
C MET A 284 7.10 0.73 4.98
N GLY A 285 6.29 1.16 4.02
CA GLY A 285 5.30 2.22 4.21
C GLY A 285 3.90 1.69 4.50
N VAL A 286 3.27 2.20 5.56
CA VAL A 286 1.88 1.91 5.92
C VAL A 286 1.07 3.20 5.88
N CYS A 287 0.05 3.26 5.01
CA CYS A 287 -0.82 4.43 4.88
C CYS A 287 -2.14 4.26 5.62
N LEU A 288 -2.36 5.12 6.60
CA LEU A 288 -3.63 5.22 7.32
C LEU A 288 -4.62 6.06 6.48
N LEU A 289 -5.76 5.48 6.11
CA LEU A 289 -6.75 6.17 5.28
C LEU A 289 -7.49 7.23 6.11
N GLY A 290 -7.21 8.50 5.82
CA GLY A 290 -7.78 9.66 6.50
C GLY A 290 -6.87 10.88 6.43
N ASN A 291 -7.39 12.00 6.93
CA ASN A 291 -6.65 13.23 7.19
C ASN A 291 -6.57 13.49 8.71
N PHE A 292 -5.46 13.06 9.30
CA PHE A 292 -5.22 13.19 10.74
C PHE A 292 -4.60 14.53 11.17
N GLU A 293 -4.58 15.54 10.29
CA GLU A 293 -4.54 16.93 10.72
C GLU A 293 -5.95 17.39 11.20
N GLU A 294 -7.02 16.76 10.71
CA GLU A 294 -8.40 17.17 10.99
C GLU A 294 -9.08 16.31 12.06
N VAL A 295 -8.82 15.00 12.07
CA VAL A 295 -9.50 14.05 12.96
C VAL A 295 -8.53 13.16 13.74
N GLN A 296 -9.01 12.56 14.82
CA GLN A 296 -8.27 11.54 15.57
C GLN A 296 -8.31 10.20 14.83
N PRO A 297 -7.20 9.42 14.83
CA PRO A 297 -7.24 8.03 14.38
C PRO A 297 -8.08 7.17 15.32
N THR A 298 -8.74 6.16 14.79
CA THR A 298 -9.54 5.21 15.59
C THR A 298 -8.64 4.19 16.28
N ASP A 299 -9.10 3.65 17.41
CA ASP A 299 -8.38 2.57 18.10
C ASP A 299 -8.26 1.31 17.23
N ALA A 300 -9.28 0.99 16.44
CA ALA A 300 -9.26 -0.15 15.52
C ALA A 300 -8.12 -0.03 14.49
N MET A 301 -7.94 1.16 13.91
CA MET A 301 -6.85 1.46 13.00
C MET A 301 -5.47 1.36 13.68
N LEU A 302 -5.32 1.98 14.86
CA LEU A 302 -4.03 1.97 15.59
C LEU A 302 -3.66 0.58 16.08
N ASN A 303 -4.63 -0.22 16.53
CA ASN A 303 -4.41 -1.62 16.90
C ASN A 303 -3.97 -2.44 15.68
N LYS A 304 -4.65 -2.29 14.53
CA LYS A 304 -4.25 -2.97 13.29
C LYS A 304 -2.85 -2.57 12.84
N LEU A 305 -2.52 -1.28 12.93
CA LEU A 305 -1.18 -0.78 12.66
C LEU A 305 -0.16 -1.46 13.58
N ALA A 306 -0.40 -1.49 14.89
CA ALA A 306 0.51 -2.12 15.84
C ALA A 306 0.69 -3.63 15.58
N ASP A 307 -0.37 -4.36 15.21
CA ASP A 307 -0.28 -5.78 14.84
C ASP A 307 0.61 -5.99 13.60
N LEU A 308 0.42 -5.18 12.56
CA LEU A 308 1.20 -5.25 11.32
C LEU A 308 2.68 -4.93 11.58
N LEU A 309 2.94 -3.87 12.32
CA LEU A 309 4.29 -3.45 12.67
C LEU A 309 4.96 -4.51 13.57
N ALA A 310 4.22 -5.16 14.48
CA ALA A 310 4.75 -6.24 15.31
C ALA A 310 5.20 -7.44 14.48
N TRP A 311 4.36 -7.89 13.54
CA TRP A 311 4.76 -8.91 12.58
C TRP A 311 6.04 -8.53 11.83
N LYS A 312 6.08 -7.32 11.26
CA LYS A 312 7.23 -6.91 10.45
C LYS A 312 8.50 -6.77 11.27
N SER A 313 8.41 -6.13 12.43
CA SER A 313 9.52 -5.95 13.35
C SER A 313 10.10 -7.27 13.79
N CYS A 314 9.25 -8.22 14.17
CA CYS A 314 9.69 -9.54 14.57
C CYS A 314 10.22 -10.38 13.40
N ASN A 315 9.62 -10.27 12.20
CA ASN A 315 10.10 -10.95 11.00
C ASN A 315 11.46 -10.42 10.49
N SER A 316 11.75 -9.13 10.71
CA SER A 316 12.95 -8.45 10.20
C SER A 316 13.96 -8.09 11.31
N ASN A 317 13.74 -8.57 12.54
CA ASN A 317 14.56 -8.27 13.72
C ASN A 317 14.79 -6.76 13.95
N ILE A 318 13.73 -5.98 13.81
CA ILE A 318 13.72 -4.53 14.04
C ILE A 318 13.18 -4.27 15.44
N ASP A 319 13.98 -3.65 16.31
CA ASP A 319 13.50 -3.18 17.60
C ASP A 319 12.65 -1.90 17.41
N PRO A 320 11.34 -1.90 17.71
CA PRO A 320 10.47 -0.76 17.48
C PRO A 320 10.83 0.49 18.30
N LEU A 321 11.56 0.35 19.41
CA LEU A 321 11.90 1.45 20.32
C LEU A 321 13.21 2.13 19.96
N LEU A 322 14.05 1.49 19.14
CA LEU A 322 15.35 2.03 18.75
C LEU A 322 15.26 2.99 17.56
N LYS A 323 16.39 3.67 17.36
CA LYS A 323 16.65 4.54 16.21
C LYS A 323 17.96 4.12 15.56
N SER A 324 18.08 4.32 14.27
CA SER A 324 19.35 4.16 13.56
C SER A 324 19.40 5.01 12.31
N VAL A 325 20.58 5.12 11.72
CA VAL A 325 20.77 5.80 10.44
C VAL A 325 20.07 5.01 9.34
N HIS A 326 19.09 5.64 8.70
CA HIS A 326 18.51 5.15 7.47
C HIS A 326 19.44 5.45 6.30
N ALA A 327 20.04 4.39 5.73
CA ALA A 327 21.14 4.51 4.76
C ALA A 327 20.82 5.37 3.54
N ARG A 328 19.57 5.37 3.06
CA ARG A 328 19.22 6.09 1.83
C ARG A 328 18.98 7.58 2.04
N SER A 329 18.45 7.99 3.21
CA SER A 329 18.26 9.40 3.54
C SER A 329 19.41 10.00 4.36
N ASN A 330 20.29 9.16 4.93
CA ASN A 330 21.35 9.54 5.86
C ASN A 330 20.84 10.29 7.11
N LEU A 331 19.61 9.99 7.53
CA LEU A 331 18.98 10.56 8.72
C LEU A 331 18.92 9.51 9.83
N ASP A 332 19.10 9.94 11.08
CA ASP A 332 18.87 9.11 12.25
C ASP A 332 17.37 9.07 12.59
N LEU A 333 16.72 7.97 12.24
CA LEU A 333 15.27 7.81 12.30
C LEU A 333 14.88 6.79 13.36
N ASN A 334 13.72 7.00 14.00
CA ASN A 334 13.10 5.91 14.74
C ASN A 334 12.83 4.75 13.78
N HIS A 335 13.05 3.51 14.22
CA HIS A 335 12.69 2.34 13.42
C HIS A 335 11.19 2.29 13.09
N VAL A 336 10.34 2.91 13.91
CA VAL A 336 8.96 3.27 13.54
C VAL A 336 8.84 4.80 13.56
N CYS A 337 8.76 5.41 12.39
CA CYS A 337 8.75 6.86 12.21
C CYS A 337 7.53 7.33 11.41
N GLY A 338 7.25 8.63 11.48
CA GLY A 338 6.27 9.28 10.60
C GLY A 338 6.93 9.73 9.30
N HIS A 339 6.16 9.90 8.23
CA HIS A 339 6.67 10.45 6.97
C HIS A 339 7.43 11.77 7.16
N ARG A 340 6.91 12.67 8.01
CA ARG A 340 7.53 13.96 8.35
C ARG A 340 8.91 13.87 9.00
N ASP A 341 9.32 12.71 9.51
CA ASP A 341 10.66 12.53 10.08
C ASP A 341 11.75 12.45 9.01
N GLY A 342 11.40 12.08 7.77
CA GLY A 342 12.35 11.98 6.65
C GLY A 342 12.04 12.91 5.47
N CYS A 343 10.94 13.64 5.52
CA CYS A 343 10.42 14.43 4.41
C CYS A 343 9.78 15.75 4.88
N SER A 344 9.79 16.77 4.03
CA SER A 344 9.07 18.03 4.30
C SER A 344 7.57 17.84 4.02
N THR A 345 6.83 17.39 5.04
CA THR A 345 5.39 17.08 4.95
C THR A 345 4.72 17.17 6.32
N LEU A 346 3.39 17.29 6.33
CA LEU A 346 2.58 17.12 7.55
C LEU A 346 2.23 15.65 7.80
N CYS A 347 2.41 14.76 6.83
CA CYS A 347 2.12 13.33 6.99
C CYS A 347 2.94 12.70 8.15
N PRO A 348 2.37 11.87 9.05
CA PRO A 348 1.06 11.21 9.01
C PRO A 348 -0.09 12.00 9.65
N GLY A 349 0.04 13.31 9.83
CA GLY A 349 -0.91 14.13 10.55
C GLY A 349 -0.61 14.20 12.04
N GLU A 350 -0.82 15.36 12.66
CA GLU A 350 -0.46 15.59 14.07
C GLU A 350 -1.12 14.60 15.04
N ASN A 351 -2.38 14.23 14.78
CA ASN A 351 -3.13 13.33 15.66
C ASN A 351 -2.62 11.87 15.62
N VAL A 352 -1.95 11.46 14.54
CA VAL A 352 -1.24 10.17 14.47
C VAL A 352 0.19 10.32 14.97
N TYR A 353 0.87 11.40 14.57
CA TYR A 353 2.28 11.64 14.89
C TYR A 353 2.51 11.66 16.41
N SER A 354 1.66 12.38 17.15
CA SER A 354 1.68 12.43 18.62
C SER A 354 1.48 11.06 19.29
N LYS A 355 0.91 10.07 18.59
CA LYS A 355 0.66 8.71 19.10
C LYS A 355 1.77 7.72 18.75
N LEU A 356 2.75 8.08 17.92
CA LEU A 356 3.77 7.13 17.45
C LEU A 356 4.60 6.50 18.59
N ALA A 357 4.84 7.22 19.69
CA ALA A 357 5.51 6.67 20.87
C ALA A 357 4.68 5.56 21.54
N ALA A 358 3.38 5.77 21.67
CA ALA A 358 2.46 4.76 22.18
C ALA A 358 2.35 3.56 21.24
N VAL A 359 2.31 3.81 19.92
CA VAL A 359 2.34 2.74 18.90
C VAL A 359 3.61 1.90 19.04
N ARG A 360 4.81 2.49 19.13
CA ARG A 360 6.06 1.75 19.34
C ARG A 360 6.03 0.85 20.57
N THR A 361 5.52 1.36 21.68
CA THR A 361 5.36 0.59 22.92
C THR A 361 4.38 -0.57 22.72
N LYS A 362 3.24 -0.31 22.07
CA LYS A 362 2.24 -1.34 21.76
C LYS A 362 2.78 -2.42 20.82
N VAL A 363 3.63 -2.05 19.86
CA VAL A 363 4.31 -3.01 18.97
C VAL A 363 5.17 -3.97 19.79
N VAL A 364 5.96 -3.47 20.75
CA VAL A 364 6.75 -4.33 21.66
C VAL A 364 5.85 -5.26 22.47
N SER A 365 4.77 -4.74 23.05
CA SER A 365 3.80 -5.57 23.79
C SER A 365 3.16 -6.64 22.90
N ASN A 366 2.84 -6.30 21.65
CA ASN A 366 2.30 -7.25 20.69
C ASN A 366 3.34 -8.34 20.33
N ILE A 367 4.61 -7.98 20.12
CA ILE A 367 5.68 -8.96 19.89
C ILE A 367 5.80 -9.92 21.08
N GLN A 368 5.79 -9.40 22.31
CA GLN A 368 5.82 -10.21 23.54
C GLN A 368 4.58 -11.11 23.67
N ALA A 369 3.40 -10.62 23.29
CA ALA A 369 2.17 -11.41 23.30
C ALA A 369 2.17 -12.52 22.23
N CYS A 370 2.84 -12.30 21.09
CA CYS A 370 3.07 -13.34 20.09
C CYS A 370 4.05 -14.41 20.57
N SER A 371 5.03 -14.02 21.39
CA SER A 371 5.98 -14.93 22.03
C SER A 371 5.27 -15.78 23.08
N PHE A 372 4.47 -16.75 22.63
CA PHE A 372 3.85 -17.73 23.50
C PHE A 372 4.92 -18.40 24.38
N THR A 373 4.86 -18.14 25.67
CA THR A 373 5.26 -19.16 26.65
C THR A 373 4.11 -20.15 26.65
N VAL A 374 4.30 -21.32 26.04
CA VAL A 374 3.25 -22.33 25.95
C VAL A 374 2.99 -22.86 27.35
N GLY A 375 1.89 -22.45 27.98
CA GLY A 375 1.36 -23.12 29.17
C GLY A 375 0.81 -24.49 28.79
N THR A 376 1.02 -25.50 29.62
CA THR A 376 0.54 -26.87 29.38
C THR A 376 -0.98 -26.95 29.22
N ASP A 377 -1.72 -25.98 29.74
CA ASP A 377 -3.18 -26.01 29.82
C ASP A 377 -3.88 -25.56 28.52
N ASP A 378 -3.21 -24.78 27.66
CA ASP A 378 -3.76 -24.39 26.37
C ASP A 378 -3.64 -25.50 25.29
N LEU A 379 -2.98 -26.62 25.62
CA LEU A 379 -2.79 -27.77 24.73
C LEU A 379 -4.02 -28.68 24.62
N ASN A 380 -5.00 -28.55 25.52
CA ASN A 380 -6.20 -29.40 25.57
C ASN A 380 -7.42 -28.80 24.85
N LYS A 381 -7.34 -27.58 24.30
CA LYS A 381 -8.47 -26.91 23.63
C LYS A 381 -8.60 -27.21 22.13
N GLN A 382 -7.69 -27.99 21.55
CA GLN A 382 -7.56 -28.17 20.09
C GLN A 382 -8.52 -29.21 19.48
N GLY A 383 -9.28 -29.96 20.31
CA GLY A 383 -10.29 -30.92 19.84
C GLY A 383 -9.71 -32.23 19.26
N TYR A 384 -8.40 -32.45 19.35
CA TYR A 384 -7.73 -33.72 19.04
C TYR A 384 -6.60 -33.98 20.04
N THR A 385 -6.25 -35.25 20.24
CA THR A 385 -5.19 -35.68 21.16
C THR A 385 -3.99 -36.23 20.40
N LEU A 386 -2.78 -35.82 20.80
CA LEU A 386 -1.53 -36.44 20.36
C LEU A 386 -1.21 -37.67 21.23
N ASN A 387 -1.25 -38.84 20.60
CA ASN A 387 -0.82 -40.11 21.18
C ASN A 387 0.64 -40.40 20.80
N ILE A 388 1.40 -40.91 21.76
CA ILE A 388 2.81 -41.25 21.61
C ILE A 388 2.96 -42.71 22.01
N ILE A 389 3.39 -43.53 21.06
CA ILE A 389 3.52 -44.98 21.23
C ILE A 389 5.02 -45.29 21.22
N PRO A 390 5.64 -45.51 22.39
CA PRO A 390 7.07 -45.79 22.46
C PRO A 390 7.41 -47.16 21.89
N ASN A 391 8.56 -47.26 21.21
CA ASN A 391 9.20 -48.50 20.81
C ASN A 391 10.64 -48.52 21.35
N PRO A 392 10.82 -48.91 22.63
CA PRO A 392 12.12 -48.85 23.30
C PRO A 392 13.19 -49.73 22.65
N ALA A 393 12.79 -50.85 22.02
CA ALA A 393 13.72 -51.79 21.38
C ALA A 393 14.46 -51.19 20.19
N GLN A 394 13.86 -50.21 19.51
CA GLN A 394 14.44 -49.55 18.33
C GLN A 394 14.83 -48.09 18.60
N GLN A 395 14.74 -47.62 19.85
CA GLN A 395 14.92 -46.20 20.21
C GLN A 395 14.07 -45.25 19.35
N THR A 396 12.84 -45.68 19.06
CA THR A 396 11.87 -44.89 18.30
C THR A 396 10.59 -44.71 19.11
N PHE A 397 9.77 -43.76 18.67
CA PHE A 397 8.37 -43.72 19.06
C PHE A 397 7.52 -43.35 17.85
N ARG A 398 6.30 -43.87 17.81
CA ARG A 398 5.30 -43.52 16.80
C ARG A 398 4.37 -42.45 17.36
N LEU A 399 3.93 -41.57 16.49
CA LEU A 399 2.95 -40.55 16.79
C LEU A 399 1.63 -40.92 16.15
N GLU A 400 0.52 -40.56 16.80
CA GLU A 400 -0.84 -40.70 16.25
C GLU A 400 -1.68 -39.49 16.68
N LEU A 401 -2.41 -38.90 15.75
CA LEU A 401 -3.39 -37.84 16.03
C LEU A 401 -4.79 -38.46 16.04
N SER A 402 -5.60 -38.15 17.05
CA SER A 402 -6.95 -38.73 17.17
C SER A 402 -7.92 -38.32 16.05
N ASN A 403 -7.61 -37.27 15.30
CA ASN A 403 -8.35 -36.84 14.11
C ASN A 403 -7.89 -37.56 12.83
N GLY A 404 -6.89 -38.45 12.90
CA GLY A 404 -6.32 -39.14 11.74
C GLY A 404 -5.49 -38.24 10.81
N GLY A 405 -5.22 -37.00 11.22
CA GLY A 405 -4.48 -36.04 10.42
C GLY A 405 -2.98 -36.35 10.32
N ARG A 406 -2.32 -35.73 9.34
CA ARG A 406 -0.86 -35.86 9.15
C ARG A 406 -0.07 -34.84 9.94
N ILE A 407 1.11 -35.23 10.42
CA ILE A 407 2.07 -34.32 11.08
C ILE A 407 2.98 -33.72 10.01
N MET A 408 2.98 -32.39 9.91
CA MET A 408 3.76 -31.62 8.95
C MET A 408 5.11 -31.16 9.51
N GLN A 409 5.17 -30.89 10.81
CA GLN A 409 6.38 -30.42 11.46
C GLN A 409 6.47 -30.97 12.87
N LEU A 410 7.70 -31.25 13.29
CA LEU A 410 7.99 -31.81 14.60
C LEU A 410 9.28 -31.19 15.14
N GLU A 411 9.22 -30.72 16.39
CA GLU A 411 10.31 -30.04 17.07
C GLU A 411 10.42 -30.54 18.52
N LEU A 412 11.64 -30.61 19.03
CA LEU A 412 11.90 -31.01 20.41
C LEU A 412 12.54 -29.85 21.16
N TYR A 413 12.08 -29.59 22.38
CA TYR A 413 12.60 -28.54 23.25
C TYR A 413 12.99 -29.10 24.61
N ASN A 414 14.08 -28.60 25.19
CA ASN A 414 14.42 -28.89 26.59
C ASN A 414 13.53 -28.08 27.55
N LEU A 415 13.62 -28.36 28.86
CA LEU A 415 12.85 -27.63 29.88
C LEU A 415 13.22 -26.14 30.01
N MET A 416 14.33 -25.70 29.42
CA MET A 416 14.71 -24.29 29.33
C MET A 416 14.13 -23.60 28.07
N GLY A 417 13.30 -24.30 27.29
CA GLY A 417 12.68 -23.78 26.07
C GLY A 417 13.62 -23.73 24.86
N GLN A 418 14.81 -24.31 24.94
CA GLN A 418 15.77 -24.33 23.85
C GLN A 418 15.48 -25.52 22.92
N ARG A 419 15.53 -25.28 21.60
CA ARG A 419 15.34 -26.33 20.59
C ARG A 419 16.50 -27.32 20.64
N VAL A 420 16.15 -28.60 20.67
CA VAL A 420 17.08 -29.73 20.72
C VAL A 420 17.07 -30.40 19.35
N ASN A 421 18.23 -30.43 18.71
CA ASN A 421 18.43 -31.14 17.46
C ASN A 421 18.85 -32.59 17.73
N GLY A 422 18.60 -33.50 16.80
CA GLY A 422 19.07 -34.89 16.89
C GLY A 422 18.01 -35.97 16.69
N ILE A 423 16.73 -35.57 16.57
CA ILE A 423 15.66 -36.49 16.16
C ILE A 423 15.46 -36.49 14.65
N GLN A 424 15.03 -37.62 14.09
CA GLN A 424 14.61 -37.74 12.71
C GLN A 424 13.15 -38.20 12.66
N PHE A 425 12.33 -37.56 11.84
CA PHE A 425 10.91 -37.88 11.70
C PHE A 425 10.62 -38.43 10.31
N ASP A 426 10.12 -39.66 10.27
CA ASP A 426 9.55 -40.29 9.09
C ASP A 426 8.05 -39.97 9.05
N ALA A 427 7.68 -39.04 8.17
CA ALA A 427 6.30 -38.60 8.00
C ALA A 427 5.39 -39.67 7.35
N LEU A 428 5.94 -40.64 6.62
CA LEU A 428 5.16 -41.71 5.99
C LEU A 428 4.69 -42.73 7.02
N ASN A 429 5.58 -43.08 7.95
CA ASN A 429 5.30 -44.06 9.00
C ASN A 429 4.88 -43.44 10.34
N MET A 430 4.89 -42.10 10.42
CA MET A 430 4.70 -41.29 11.62
C MET A 430 5.63 -41.72 12.77
N GLN A 431 6.88 -42.07 12.43
CA GLN A 431 7.87 -42.62 13.35
C GLN A 431 8.98 -41.60 13.59
N VAL A 432 9.39 -41.46 14.85
CA VAL A 432 10.50 -40.60 15.26
C VAL A 432 11.65 -41.48 15.75
N GLN A 433 12.83 -41.27 15.18
CA GLN A 433 14.10 -41.83 15.65
C GLN A 433 14.75 -40.85 16.61
N CYS A 434 15.08 -41.29 17.83
CA CYS A 434 15.60 -40.42 18.89
C CYS A 434 17.09 -40.05 18.78
N GLY A 435 17.80 -40.59 17.79
CA GLY A 435 19.21 -40.28 17.51
C GLY A 435 20.12 -40.20 18.75
N ASN A 436 20.96 -39.17 18.82
CA ASN A 436 21.88 -38.90 19.94
C ASN A 436 21.30 -37.91 20.98
N VAL A 437 19.97 -37.79 21.06
CA VAL A 437 19.36 -36.89 22.04
C VAL A 437 19.64 -37.42 23.45
N PRO A 438 20.20 -36.61 24.37
CA PRO A 438 20.46 -37.04 25.74
C PRO A 438 19.20 -37.55 26.45
N ARG A 439 19.39 -38.38 27.47
CA ARG A 439 18.30 -38.76 28.37
C ARG A 439 17.81 -37.54 29.12
N GLY A 440 16.50 -37.37 29.21
CA GLY A 440 15.94 -36.19 29.83
C GLY A 440 14.45 -36.01 29.58
N THR A 441 13.91 -34.97 30.20
CA THR A 441 12.54 -34.52 29.95
C THR A 441 12.56 -33.45 28.87
N TYR A 442 11.68 -33.60 27.89
CA TYR A 442 11.57 -32.71 26.74
C TYR A 442 10.12 -32.36 26.48
N VAL A 443 9.89 -31.27 25.74
CA VAL A 443 8.60 -30.94 25.16
C VAL A 443 8.67 -31.23 23.67
N LEU A 444 7.87 -32.19 23.22
CA LEU A 444 7.67 -32.50 21.82
C LEU A 444 6.56 -31.61 21.27
N ARG A 445 6.87 -30.74 20.31
CA ARG A 445 5.93 -29.88 19.61
C ARG A 445 5.66 -30.46 18.22
N VAL A 446 4.40 -30.69 17.88
CA VAL A 446 3.94 -31.15 16.58
C VAL A 446 3.00 -30.14 15.95
N VAL A 447 3.05 -30.04 14.64
CA VAL A 447 2.12 -29.24 13.83
C VAL A 447 1.45 -30.17 12.82
N ASP A 448 0.13 -30.18 12.78
CA ASP A 448 -0.63 -31.00 11.84
C ASP A 448 -0.85 -30.31 10.48
N GLU A 449 -1.50 -31.00 9.55
CA GLU A 449 -1.82 -30.50 8.20
C GLU A 449 -2.82 -29.33 8.19
N GLU A 450 -3.64 -29.20 9.23
CA GLU A 450 -4.52 -28.05 9.46
C GLU A 450 -3.80 -26.88 10.15
N ARG A 451 -2.48 -27.01 10.38
CA ARG A 451 -1.61 -26.05 11.08
C ARG A 451 -1.96 -25.86 12.56
N LYS A 452 -2.68 -26.80 13.16
CA LYS A 452 -2.92 -26.84 14.59
C LYS A 452 -1.69 -27.37 15.30
N VAL A 453 -1.39 -26.78 16.45
CA VAL A 453 -0.18 -27.08 17.23
C VAL A 453 -0.59 -27.90 18.44
N SER A 454 0.07 -29.04 18.63
CA SER A 454 0.01 -29.80 19.86
C SER A 454 1.40 -29.94 20.44
N ALA A 455 1.52 -29.94 21.76
CA ALA A 455 2.77 -30.23 22.44
C ALA A 455 2.53 -31.27 23.52
N LYS A 456 3.53 -32.09 23.81
CA LYS A 456 3.46 -33.08 24.88
C LYS A 456 4.80 -33.20 25.56
N GLN A 457 4.79 -33.22 26.89
CA GLN A 457 5.98 -33.59 27.64
C GLN A 457 6.29 -35.07 27.39
N ILE A 458 7.54 -35.34 27.03
CA ILE A 458 8.05 -36.70 26.84
C ILE A 458 9.30 -36.90 27.69
N ILE A 459 9.56 -38.15 28.07
CA ILE A 459 10.77 -38.55 28.76
C ILE A 459 11.51 -39.50 27.84
N LEU A 460 12.73 -39.14 27.45
CA LEU A 460 13.63 -40.03 26.72
C LEU A 460 14.51 -40.74 27.74
N GLN A 461 14.40 -42.08 27.81
CA GLN A 461 15.09 -42.95 28.76
C GLN A 461 16.24 -43.73 28.10
#